data_AF-A0A1V2B0P9-F1
#
_entry.id   AF-A0A1V2B0P9-F1
#
_cell.length_a   1.000
_cell.length_b   1.000
_cell.length_c   1.000
_cell.angle_alpha   90.00
_cell.angle_beta   90.00
_cell.angle_gamma   90.00
#
_symmetry.space_group_name_H-M   'P 1'
#
loop_
_entity.id
_entity.type
_entity.pdbx_description
1 polymer ?
#
loop_
_entity_poly.entity_id
_entity_poly.type
_entity_poly.pdbx_seq_one_letter_code
_entity_poly.pdbx_strand_id
1 'polypeptide(L)'
;MKKFPLFFILMFTSLKCKNGSSSESHKTIDSSVIEQNVSIPAPVPEQTHHDTALDPVSVKNEPKTYSDTAVIITDTTTIEIGQIKKYGVDEDSDKQYLSRCKKWNLDSATIVKLLRNSKPLDGIGWDLAYSHLECKLYSHIKVSGKSFLLEVNAGSWLELTSKDTSYFFIPKDKSFDKYFILHAGE
;
A
#
# COMPACT_ATOMS: atom_id res chain seq x y z
N MET A 1 -46.41 -31.56 -27.55
CA MET A 1 -45.43 -30.49 -27.78
C MET A 1 -44.06 -31.01 -27.37
N LYS A 2 -43.17 -31.31 -28.33
CA LYS A 2 -41.86 -31.94 -28.10
C LYS A 2 -40.80 -30.85 -27.85
N LYS A 3 -40.12 -30.93 -26.71
CA LYS A 3 -38.95 -30.09 -26.36
C LYS A 3 -37.68 -30.79 -26.85
N PHE A 4 -36.85 -30.09 -27.63
CA PHE A 4 -35.50 -30.51 -27.97
C PHE A 4 -34.51 -29.79 -27.03
N PRO A 5 -33.58 -30.50 -26.36
CA PRO A 5 -32.48 -29.84 -25.68
C PRO A 5 -31.31 -29.65 -26.66
N LEU A 6 -30.86 -28.40 -26.81
CA LEU A 6 -29.67 -28.03 -27.55
C LEU A 6 -28.44 -28.28 -26.63
N PHE A 7 -27.66 -29.31 -26.94
CA PHE A 7 -26.37 -29.57 -26.30
C PHE A 7 -25.31 -28.69 -26.98
N PHE A 8 -24.79 -27.67 -26.27
CA PHE A 8 -23.61 -26.94 -26.68
C PHE A 8 -22.37 -27.65 -26.14
N ILE A 9 -21.59 -28.28 -27.03
CA ILE A 9 -20.28 -28.88 -26.73
C ILE A 9 -19.23 -27.78 -26.88
N LEU A 10 -18.68 -27.29 -25.76
CA LEU A 10 -17.50 -26.42 -25.73
C LEU A 10 -16.24 -27.30 -25.76
N MET A 11 -15.58 -27.34 -26.91
CA MET A 11 -14.24 -27.92 -27.08
C MET A 11 -13.20 -27.02 -26.41
N PHE A 12 -12.60 -27.48 -25.31
CA PHE A 12 -11.42 -26.88 -24.72
C PHE A 12 -10.18 -27.34 -25.50
N THR A 13 -9.60 -26.45 -26.30
CA THR A 13 -8.26 -26.66 -26.87
C THR A 13 -7.20 -26.26 -25.83
N SER A 14 -6.53 -27.26 -25.27
CA SER A 14 -5.38 -27.10 -24.38
C SER A 14 -4.19 -26.49 -25.13
N LEU A 15 -3.80 -25.26 -24.77
CA LEU A 15 -2.48 -24.73 -25.12
C LEU A 15 -1.43 -25.34 -24.18
N LYS A 16 -0.55 -26.17 -24.73
CA LYS A 16 0.68 -26.61 -24.07
C LYS A 16 1.73 -25.49 -24.14
N CYS A 17 1.99 -24.81 -23.03
CA CYS A 17 3.17 -23.96 -22.90
C CYS A 17 4.40 -24.84 -22.62
N LYS A 18 5.43 -24.66 -23.44
CA LYS A 18 6.73 -25.33 -23.39
C LYS A 18 7.64 -24.54 -22.44
N ASN A 19 7.97 -25.13 -21.29
CA ASN A 19 8.91 -24.56 -20.33
C ASN A 19 10.32 -24.50 -20.93
N GLY A 20 10.83 -23.28 -21.10
CA GLY A 20 12.25 -23.01 -21.32
C GLY A 20 12.96 -22.93 -19.98
N SER A 21 13.77 -23.94 -19.68
CA SER A 21 14.76 -23.91 -18.59
C SER A 21 15.91 -22.98 -18.99
N SER A 22 16.11 -21.89 -18.25
CA SER A 22 17.34 -21.11 -18.27
C SER A 22 17.96 -21.18 -16.89
N SER A 23 19.06 -21.94 -16.83
CA SER A 23 20.01 -22.00 -15.73
C SER A 23 20.86 -20.73 -15.74
N GLU A 24 21.01 -20.04 -14.61
CA GLU A 24 22.21 -19.25 -14.35
C GLU A 24 22.47 -19.05 -12.85
N SER A 25 23.41 -19.87 -12.37
CA SER A 25 24.52 -19.54 -11.48
C SER A 25 24.31 -18.52 -10.36
N HIS A 26 24.08 -19.03 -9.14
CA HIS A 26 24.43 -18.34 -7.90
C HIS A 26 25.95 -18.12 -7.84
N LYS A 27 26.40 -16.87 -7.95
CA LYS A 27 27.70 -16.45 -7.41
C LYS A 27 27.50 -15.96 -5.98
N THR A 28 27.89 -16.82 -5.04
CA THR A 28 28.14 -16.46 -3.64
C THR A 28 29.30 -15.46 -3.61
N ILE A 29 29.05 -14.23 -3.18
CA ILE A 29 30.10 -13.25 -2.90
C ILE A 29 30.50 -13.45 -1.44
N ASP A 30 31.75 -13.86 -1.28
CA ASP A 30 32.45 -14.09 -0.03
C ASP A 30 32.57 -12.76 0.76
N SER A 31 31.92 -12.69 1.92
CA SER A 31 31.93 -11.51 2.80
C SER A 31 33.03 -11.67 3.84
N SER A 32 34.28 -11.52 3.43
CA SER A 32 35.41 -11.61 4.37
C SER A 32 36.63 -10.76 3.96
N VAL A 33 36.46 -9.51 3.52
CA VAL A 33 37.57 -8.53 3.48
C VAL A 33 37.01 -7.10 3.55
N ILE A 34 36.75 -6.57 4.75
CA ILE A 34 36.98 -5.14 5.07
C ILE A 34 37.34 -5.07 6.57
N GLU A 35 38.61 -5.33 6.87
CA GLU A 35 39.19 -4.93 8.15
C GLU A 35 39.51 -3.43 8.12
N GLN A 36 38.92 -2.74 9.10
CA GLN A 36 39.58 -1.77 9.97
C GLN A 36 40.39 -0.64 9.32
N ASN A 37 39.75 0.51 9.18
CA ASN A 37 40.45 1.78 9.39
C ASN A 37 39.49 2.80 10.04
N VAL A 38 39.14 2.54 11.31
CA VAL A 38 38.45 3.51 12.16
C VAL A 38 39.53 4.42 12.77
N SER A 39 39.73 5.57 12.13
CA SER A 39 40.47 6.67 12.71
C SER A 39 39.68 7.22 13.91
N ILE A 40 40.30 7.15 15.08
CA ILE A 40 39.78 7.69 16.35
C ILE A 40 39.64 9.22 16.20
N PRO A 41 38.44 9.80 16.34
CA PRO A 41 38.30 11.26 16.43
C PRO A 41 38.91 11.75 17.75
N ALA A 42 39.58 12.90 17.68
CA ALA A 42 40.17 13.60 18.82
C ALA A 42 39.13 13.89 19.93
N PRO A 43 39.57 14.09 21.20
CA PRO A 43 38.68 14.42 22.30
C PRO A 43 37.97 15.75 22.02
N VAL A 44 36.64 15.71 21.94
CA VAL A 44 35.80 16.90 21.85
C VAL A 44 35.90 17.65 23.18
N PRO A 45 36.21 18.96 23.18
CA PRO A 45 36.23 19.75 24.40
C PRO A 45 34.81 19.84 24.99
N GLU A 46 34.75 19.56 26.28
CA GLU A 46 33.60 19.63 27.18
C GLU A 46 32.87 20.97 27.02
N GLN A 47 31.70 20.93 26.39
CA GLN A 47 30.82 22.10 26.26
C GLN A 47 30.05 22.28 27.56
N THR A 48 30.39 23.36 28.27
CA THR A 48 29.67 23.92 29.40
C THR A 48 28.17 24.06 29.09
N HIS A 49 27.35 23.41 29.90
CA HIS A 49 25.90 23.61 29.93
C HIS A 49 25.58 25.07 30.27
N HIS A 50 25.12 25.83 29.28
CA HIS A 50 24.35 27.05 29.50
C HIS A 50 22.86 26.68 29.39
N ASP A 51 22.21 26.59 30.55
CA ASP A 51 20.76 26.55 30.70
C ASP A 51 20.14 27.81 30.07
N THR A 52 19.81 27.73 28.79
CA THR A 52 18.90 28.68 28.16
C THR A 52 17.51 28.10 28.28
N ALA A 53 16.70 28.71 29.15
CA ALA A 53 15.29 28.42 29.27
C ALA A 53 14.63 28.56 27.88
N LEU A 54 14.29 27.43 27.27
CA LEU A 54 13.48 27.40 26.06
C LEU A 54 12.06 27.76 26.50
N ASP A 55 11.61 28.94 26.08
CA ASP A 55 10.19 29.29 26.12
C ASP A 55 9.37 28.15 25.44
N PRO A 56 8.21 27.78 26.00
CA PRO A 56 7.34 26.81 25.37
C PRO A 56 6.87 27.38 24.03
N VAL A 57 7.49 26.93 22.94
CA VAL A 57 7.03 27.21 21.58
C VAL A 57 5.62 26.65 21.46
N SER A 58 4.64 27.55 21.54
CA SER A 58 3.25 27.28 21.22
C SER A 58 3.20 26.88 19.74
N VAL A 59 3.30 25.58 19.47
CA VAL A 59 3.09 24.99 18.15
C VAL A 59 1.66 25.31 17.74
N LYS A 60 1.49 26.39 16.98
CA LYS A 60 0.24 26.64 16.27
C LYS A 60 0.05 25.47 15.33
N ASN A 61 -0.99 24.68 15.59
CA ASN A 61 -1.48 23.64 14.67
C ASN A 61 -2.03 24.32 13.42
N GLU A 62 -1.17 24.86 12.57
CA GLU A 62 -1.58 25.25 11.22
C GLU A 62 -1.84 23.97 10.42
N PRO A 63 -2.93 23.92 9.63
CA PRO A 63 -3.20 22.78 8.76
C PRO A 63 -2.00 22.60 7.84
N LYS A 64 -1.35 21.43 7.89
CA LYS A 64 -0.30 21.09 6.91
C LYS A 64 -0.93 21.14 5.52
N THR A 65 -0.57 22.16 4.76
CA THR A 65 -0.94 22.28 3.35
C THR A 65 -0.16 21.23 2.58
N TYR A 66 -0.84 20.18 2.13
CA TYR A 66 -0.23 19.25 1.18
C TYR A 66 0.07 20.05 -0.09
N SER A 67 1.36 20.08 -0.47
CA SER A 67 1.82 20.61 -1.75
C SER A 67 0.92 20.09 -2.87
N ASP A 68 0.65 20.96 -3.85
CA ASP A 68 -0.38 20.96 -4.91
C ASP A 68 -0.56 19.69 -5.78
N THR A 69 -0.02 18.54 -5.38
CA THR A 69 0.00 17.31 -6.17
C THR A 69 -1.13 16.34 -5.82
N ALA A 70 -1.82 16.45 -4.68
CA ALA A 70 -2.78 15.43 -4.25
C ALA A 70 -3.98 15.29 -5.21
N VAL A 71 -4.33 14.04 -5.57
CA VAL A 71 -5.56 13.75 -6.31
C VAL A 71 -6.76 14.10 -5.42
N ILE A 72 -7.51 15.13 -5.79
CA ILE A 72 -8.72 15.54 -5.08
C ILE A 72 -9.87 14.61 -5.48
N ILE A 73 -10.39 13.86 -4.51
CA ILE A 73 -11.54 12.97 -4.68
C ILE A 73 -12.72 13.53 -3.89
N THR A 74 -13.74 13.98 -4.61
CA THR A 74 -15.02 14.49 -4.08
C THR A 74 -16.14 13.45 -4.23
N ASP A 75 -17.29 13.73 -3.65
CA ASP A 75 -18.54 12.98 -3.84
C ASP A 75 -19.02 12.94 -5.30
N THR A 76 -18.73 14.02 -6.05
CA THR A 76 -19.04 14.14 -7.49
C THR A 76 -17.98 13.54 -8.41
N THR A 77 -16.84 13.11 -7.88
CA THR A 77 -15.75 12.53 -8.68
C THR A 77 -16.19 11.18 -9.25
N THR A 78 -16.08 11.04 -10.57
CA THR A 78 -16.33 9.77 -11.26
C THR A 78 -15.19 8.81 -10.99
N ILE A 79 -15.52 7.61 -10.51
CA ILE A 79 -14.55 6.55 -10.22
C ILE A 79 -15.01 5.27 -10.91
N GLU A 80 -14.18 4.77 -11.81
CA GLU A 80 -14.37 3.48 -12.49
C GLU A 80 -13.39 2.47 -11.89
N ILE A 81 -13.90 1.42 -11.25
CA ILE A 81 -13.07 0.35 -10.67
C ILE A 81 -12.99 -0.80 -11.67
N GLY A 82 -11.77 -1.20 -12.04
CA GLY A 82 -11.53 -2.37 -12.86
C GLY A 82 -11.64 -3.68 -12.07
N GLN A 83 -11.04 -4.74 -12.60
CA GLN A 83 -10.97 -6.01 -11.87
C GLN A 83 -10.15 -5.83 -10.58
N ILE A 84 -10.66 -6.37 -9.47
CA ILE A 84 -9.97 -6.40 -8.19
C ILE A 84 -9.19 -7.72 -8.09
N LYS A 85 -7.90 -7.61 -7.78
CA LYS A 85 -7.00 -8.75 -7.53
C LYS A 85 -6.52 -8.68 -6.09
N LYS A 86 -6.30 -9.83 -5.46
CA LYS A 86 -5.75 -9.91 -4.10
C LYS A 86 -4.31 -10.40 -4.15
N TYR A 87 -3.46 -9.87 -3.27
CA TYR A 87 -2.07 -10.23 -3.07
C TYR A 87 -1.81 -10.51 -1.57
N GLY A 88 -0.72 -11.23 -1.25
CA GLY A 88 -0.33 -11.58 0.12
C GLY A 88 -1.21 -12.67 0.74
N VAL A 89 -1.56 -13.69 -0.05
CA VAL A 89 -2.37 -14.85 0.39
C VAL A 89 -1.64 -16.20 0.27
N ASP A 90 -0.36 -16.16 -0.10
CA ASP A 90 0.52 -17.31 -0.16
C ASP A 90 0.99 -17.73 1.24
N GLU A 91 1.52 -18.96 1.34
CA GLU A 91 1.95 -19.53 2.63
C GLU A 91 3.22 -18.90 3.19
N ASP A 92 3.95 -18.18 2.34
CA ASP A 92 5.17 -17.45 2.70
C ASP A 92 4.87 -16.10 3.36
N SER A 93 3.63 -15.60 3.23
CA SER A 93 3.22 -14.37 3.89
C SER A 93 3.10 -14.51 5.41
N ASP A 94 3.09 -13.37 6.11
CA ASP A 94 2.97 -13.32 7.57
C ASP A 94 1.82 -14.22 8.08
N LYS A 95 2.22 -15.34 8.72
CA LYS A 95 1.32 -16.38 9.22
C LYS A 95 0.32 -15.84 10.24
N GLN A 96 0.65 -14.74 10.93
CA GLN A 96 -0.23 -14.14 11.93
C GLN A 96 -1.55 -13.68 11.30
N TYR A 97 -1.51 -13.10 10.09
CA TYR A 97 -2.68 -12.51 9.45
C TYR A 97 -3.20 -13.28 8.24
N LEU A 98 -2.48 -14.30 7.76
CA LEU A 98 -2.84 -15.08 6.56
C LEU A 98 -4.30 -15.57 6.54
N SER A 99 -4.79 -16.12 7.66
CA SER A 99 -6.17 -16.61 7.74
C SER A 99 -7.22 -15.49 7.62
N ARG A 100 -6.93 -14.31 8.15
CA ARG A 100 -7.77 -13.10 8.04
C ARG A 100 -7.68 -12.54 6.62
N CYS A 101 -6.47 -12.49 6.03
CA CYS A 101 -6.24 -12.03 4.67
C CYS A 101 -7.01 -12.85 3.63
N LYS A 102 -7.00 -14.18 3.74
CA LYS A 102 -7.75 -15.08 2.84
C LYS A 102 -9.23 -14.73 2.79
N LYS A 103 -9.82 -14.35 3.93
CA LYS A 103 -11.25 -14.00 4.07
C LYS A 103 -11.56 -12.53 3.80
N TRP A 104 -10.61 -11.64 4.03
CA TRP A 104 -10.77 -10.19 3.88
C TRP A 104 -11.02 -9.80 2.42
N ASN A 105 -12.14 -9.17 2.10
CA ASN A 105 -12.43 -8.77 0.74
C ASN A 105 -13.24 -7.49 0.75
N LEU A 106 -13.04 -6.64 -0.26
CA LEU A 106 -13.81 -5.42 -0.46
C LEU A 106 -14.43 -5.46 -1.86
N ASP A 107 -15.68 -5.05 -1.96
CA ASP A 107 -16.32 -4.82 -3.25
C ASP A 107 -16.00 -3.42 -3.79
N SER A 108 -16.27 -3.21 -5.07
CA SER A 108 -16.01 -1.93 -5.74
C SER A 108 -16.75 -0.76 -5.09
N ALA A 109 -17.97 -0.96 -4.59
CA ALA A 109 -18.76 0.09 -3.95
C ALA A 109 -18.12 0.55 -2.63
N THR A 110 -17.60 -0.40 -1.85
CA THR A 110 -16.89 -0.14 -0.60
C THR A 110 -15.58 0.60 -0.85
N ILE A 111 -14.83 0.20 -1.89
CA ILE A 111 -13.59 0.89 -2.30
C ILE A 111 -13.88 2.35 -2.71
N VAL A 112 -14.92 2.59 -3.51
CA VAL A 112 -15.35 3.95 -3.88
C VAL A 112 -15.72 4.76 -2.63
N LYS A 113 -16.43 4.14 -1.69
CA LYS A 113 -16.77 4.79 -0.41
C LYS A 113 -15.52 5.17 0.38
N LEU A 114 -14.52 4.28 0.47
CA LEU A 114 -13.25 4.55 1.13
C LEU A 114 -12.51 5.72 0.47
N LEU A 115 -12.34 5.70 -0.85
CA LEU A 115 -11.65 6.76 -1.59
C LEU A 115 -12.30 8.14 -1.42
N ARG A 116 -13.64 8.22 -1.38
CA ARG A 116 -14.36 9.48 -1.14
C ARG A 116 -14.25 9.98 0.29
N ASN A 117 -14.08 9.06 1.25
CA ASN A 117 -14.01 9.37 2.66
C ASN A 117 -12.59 9.26 3.20
N SER A 118 -11.58 9.38 2.35
CA SER A 118 -10.18 9.43 2.73
C SER A 118 -9.63 10.85 2.67
N LYS A 119 -8.54 11.07 3.40
CA LYS A 119 -7.72 12.29 3.33
C LYS A 119 -6.31 11.92 2.87
N PRO A 120 -5.59 12.82 2.21
CA PRO A 120 -4.18 12.62 1.88
C PRO A 120 -3.36 12.31 3.13
N LEU A 121 -2.35 11.45 2.97
CA LEU A 121 -1.32 11.14 3.95
C LEU A 121 0.04 11.43 3.34
N ASP A 122 0.98 11.92 4.15
CA ASP A 122 2.34 12.22 3.71
C ASP A 122 3.18 10.96 3.91
N GLY A 123 4.25 10.82 3.14
CA GLY A 123 5.08 9.61 3.22
C GLY A 123 5.61 9.35 4.64
N ILE A 124 5.92 10.42 5.38
CA ILE A 124 6.40 10.33 6.77
C ILE A 124 5.31 9.82 7.71
N GLY A 125 4.09 10.36 7.61
CA GLY A 125 2.96 9.92 8.42
C GLY A 125 2.50 8.51 8.05
N TRP A 126 2.71 8.09 6.81
CA TRP A 126 2.52 6.71 6.38
C TRP A 126 3.51 5.76 7.05
N ASP A 127 4.80 6.04 6.93
CA ASP A 127 5.89 5.21 7.48
C ASP A 127 5.81 5.06 9.01
N LEU A 128 5.40 6.11 9.72
CA LEU A 128 5.41 6.12 11.19
C LEU A 128 4.13 5.57 11.84
N ALA A 129 2.98 5.57 11.15
CA ALA A 129 1.69 5.37 11.82
C ALA A 129 0.90 4.14 11.35
N TYR A 130 1.38 3.40 10.35
CA TYR A 130 0.60 2.32 9.75
C TYR A 130 1.39 1.03 9.60
N SER A 131 0.76 -0.09 9.95
CA SER A 131 1.34 -1.41 9.76
C SER A 131 1.35 -1.76 8.27
N HIS A 132 2.50 -2.23 7.78
CA HIS A 132 2.64 -2.68 6.40
C HIS A 132 2.28 -4.15 6.30
N LEU A 133 0.98 -4.45 6.19
CA LEU A 133 0.56 -5.82 5.91
C LEU A 133 0.87 -6.17 4.45
N GLU A 134 1.33 -7.39 4.22
CA GLU A 134 1.50 -7.93 2.86
C GLU A 134 0.16 -8.15 2.14
N CYS A 135 -0.92 -8.28 2.92
CA CYS A 135 -2.29 -8.47 2.43
C CYS A 135 -2.85 -7.21 1.76
N LYS A 136 -3.04 -7.27 0.44
CA LYS A 136 -3.39 -6.11 -0.38
C LYS A 136 -4.44 -6.44 -1.44
N LEU A 137 -5.22 -5.44 -1.84
CA LEU A 137 -6.06 -5.47 -3.03
C LEU A 137 -5.52 -4.51 -4.07
N TYR A 138 -5.45 -4.96 -5.33
CA TYR A 138 -5.02 -4.18 -6.48
C TYR A 138 -6.15 -4.02 -7.48
N SER A 139 -6.26 -2.82 -8.07
CA SER A 139 -7.15 -2.59 -9.20
C SER A 139 -6.62 -1.49 -10.10
N HIS A 140 -6.77 -1.65 -11.42
CA HIS A 140 -6.65 -0.51 -12.32
C HIS A 140 -7.94 0.28 -12.28
N ILE A 141 -7.85 1.56 -11.93
CA ILE A 141 -9.02 2.43 -11.78
C ILE A 141 -8.89 3.66 -12.67
N LYS A 142 -10.00 4.32 -12.94
CA LYS A 142 -10.01 5.69 -13.47
C LYS A 142 -10.68 6.63 -12.49
N VAL A 143 -10.02 7.75 -12.19
CA VAL A 143 -10.55 8.84 -11.38
C VAL A 143 -10.63 10.07 -12.27
N SER A 144 -11.84 10.56 -12.53
CA SER A 144 -12.10 11.65 -13.49
C SER A 144 -11.44 11.39 -14.86
N GLY A 145 -11.51 10.15 -15.34
CA GLY A 145 -10.93 9.70 -16.62
C GLY A 145 -9.41 9.47 -16.60
N LYS A 146 -8.69 9.82 -15.54
CA LYS A 146 -7.24 9.56 -15.39
C LYS A 146 -7.01 8.17 -14.80
N SER A 147 -6.11 7.41 -15.40
CA SER A 147 -5.80 6.04 -14.97
C SER A 147 -4.82 6.00 -13.80
N PHE A 148 -5.11 5.13 -12.83
CA PHE A 148 -4.25 4.85 -11.69
C PHE A 148 -4.20 3.34 -11.44
N LEU A 149 -3.09 2.89 -10.85
CA LEU A 149 -3.08 1.65 -10.07
C LEU A 149 -3.52 2.00 -8.65
N LEU A 150 -4.60 1.38 -8.19
CA LEU A 150 -5.05 1.44 -6.81
C LEU A 150 -4.46 0.25 -6.06
N GLU A 151 -3.86 0.54 -4.90
CA GLU A 151 -3.57 -0.43 -3.85
C GLU A 151 -4.41 -0.10 -2.61
N VAL A 152 -5.08 -1.11 -2.05
CA VAL A 152 -5.72 -1.03 -0.74
C VAL A 152 -5.03 -2.02 0.17
N ASN A 153 -4.37 -1.52 1.20
CA ASN A 153 -3.68 -2.35 2.19
C ASN A 153 -4.65 -2.74 3.31
N ALA A 154 -4.56 -3.98 3.77
CA ALA A 154 -5.37 -4.45 4.90
C ALA A 154 -5.03 -3.76 6.24
N GLY A 155 -3.93 -3.01 6.31
CA GLY A 155 -3.49 -2.17 7.43
C GLY A 155 -4.00 -0.72 7.37
N SER A 156 -5.17 -0.48 6.79
CA SER A 156 -5.87 0.82 6.85
C SER A 156 -5.29 1.99 6.04
N TRP A 157 -4.68 1.72 4.89
CA TRP A 157 -4.25 2.77 3.96
C TRP A 157 -4.53 2.40 2.50
N LEU A 158 -4.59 3.44 1.66
CA LEU A 158 -4.78 3.32 0.21
C LEU A 158 -3.68 4.09 -0.51
N GLU A 159 -3.26 3.58 -1.66
CA GLU A 159 -2.32 4.25 -2.55
C GLU A 159 -2.90 4.33 -3.96
N LEU A 160 -2.81 5.51 -4.57
CA LEU A 160 -3.03 5.68 -6.01
C LEU A 160 -1.70 5.98 -6.68
N THR A 161 -1.26 5.08 -7.54
CA THR A 161 -0.03 5.21 -8.30
C THR A 161 -0.36 5.57 -9.74
N SER A 162 0.14 6.73 -10.18
CA SER A 162 0.21 7.11 -11.58
C SER A 162 1.58 6.71 -12.17
N LYS A 163 1.89 7.11 -13.41
CA LYS A 163 3.19 6.79 -14.01
C LYS A 163 4.38 7.36 -13.22
N ASP A 164 4.22 8.57 -12.68
CA ASP A 164 5.33 9.37 -12.15
C ASP A 164 5.16 9.72 -10.67
N THR A 165 4.02 9.36 -10.05
CA THR A 165 3.68 9.82 -8.70
C THR A 165 2.75 8.85 -7.98
N SER A 166 2.98 8.66 -6.69
CA SER A 166 2.12 7.95 -5.76
C SER A 166 1.42 8.92 -4.80
N TYR A 167 0.15 8.64 -4.51
CA TYR A 167 -0.67 9.41 -3.60
C TYR A 167 -1.20 8.50 -2.50
N PHE A 168 -0.84 8.79 -1.25
CA PHE A 168 -1.27 8.01 -0.10
C PHE A 168 -2.51 8.63 0.53
N PHE A 169 -3.43 7.77 0.97
CA PHE A 169 -4.66 8.17 1.59
C PHE A 169 -4.99 7.29 2.79
N ILE A 170 -5.69 7.89 3.74
CA ILE A 170 -6.23 7.19 4.90
C ILE A 170 -7.69 7.55 5.13
N PRO A 171 -8.53 6.63 5.62
CA PRO A 171 -9.90 6.95 6.00
C PRO A 171 -9.96 8.12 6.98
N LYS A 172 -10.91 9.02 6.80
CA LYS A 172 -11.12 10.20 7.67
C LYS A 172 -11.71 9.84 9.03
N ASP A 173 -12.43 8.73 9.10
CA ASP A 173 -13.29 8.36 10.23
C ASP A 173 -13.11 6.88 10.59
N LYS A 174 -13.12 6.58 11.90
CA LYS A 174 -12.94 5.22 12.46
C LYS A 174 -14.06 4.24 12.11
N SER A 175 -15.21 4.72 11.66
CA SER A 175 -16.30 3.89 11.13
C SER A 175 -15.91 3.06 9.91
N PHE A 176 -14.76 3.39 9.28
CA PHE A 176 -14.17 2.62 8.20
C PHE A 176 -13.19 1.53 8.66
N ASP A 177 -12.78 1.50 9.94
CA ASP A 177 -11.83 0.51 10.49
C ASP A 177 -12.33 -0.93 10.29
N LYS A 178 -13.66 -1.12 10.30
CA LYS A 178 -14.32 -2.42 10.02
C LYS A 178 -14.02 -3.01 8.64
N TYR A 179 -13.50 -2.21 7.71
CA TYR A 179 -13.10 -2.66 6.37
C TYR A 179 -11.65 -3.13 6.31
N PHE A 180 -10.92 -3.12 7.42
CA PHE A 180 -9.50 -3.47 7.46
C PHE A 180 -9.24 -4.59 8.47
N ILE A 181 -8.05 -5.19 8.38
CA ILE A 181 -7.58 -6.22 9.32
C ILE A 181 -6.93 -5.54 10.52
N LEU A 182 -6.05 -4.57 10.27
CA LEU A 182 -5.44 -3.74 11.30
C LEU A 182 -5.87 -2.30 11.09
N HIS A 183 -6.06 -1.59 12.20
CA HIS A 183 -6.41 -0.18 12.20
C HIS A 183 -5.18 0.69 12.49
N ALA A 184 -5.27 1.97 12.13
CA ALA A 184 -4.19 2.93 12.33
C ALA A 184 -3.78 2.99 13.81
N GLY A 185 -2.49 2.81 14.10
CA GLY A 185 -1.93 2.92 15.46
C GLY A 185 -2.01 1.66 16.34
N GLU A 186 -2.33 0.49 15.78
CA GLU A 186 -2.05 -0.84 16.37
C GLU A 186 -0.68 -1.39 15.91
#